data_AF-A0A2H6ECR1-F1
#
_entry.id   AF-A0A2H6ECR1-F1
#
_cell.length_a   1.000
_cell.length_b   1.000
_cell.length_c   1.000
_cell.angle_alpha   90.00
_cell.angle_beta   90.00
_cell.angle_gamma   90.00
#
_symmetry.space_group_name_H-M   'P 1'
#
loop_
_entity.id
_entity.type
_entity.pdbx_description
1 polymer ?
#
loop_
_entity_poly.entity_id
_entity_poly.type
_entity_poly.pdbx_seq_one_letter_code
_entity_poly.pdbx_strand_id
1 'polypeptide(L)'
;MKCNNCGAHNKDDNKFCVKCGAKLEKQQNLTSIFCPECGTENQLKNKFCISCGSELNIRQNQNIENKSADIHRKKQHKPHRQKRYAKGKNFSLIEDIKKHKVTSAVVIIIAGYLLFQFIPQEPKVNTNVSSRFQQTNIPVNRGNTKLNEIASKFVCSCGTCGELSLETCGCPTAEEEHALINTMLSQNLSVDEIVVAVANKYGWLKSEYYPQYKQIDKSKVWFGGTSQTLSNTKGNNLVSNGNVSNIATLADRYTIITQFECPCGQCDIKELSECNCTHPKGAIEVKGYIDQLIAENDLTASQIIEKVNTKYGGRKI
;
A
#
# COMPACT_ATOMS: atom_id res chain seq x y z
N MET A 1 31.02 25.44 -11.93
CA MET A 1 30.38 25.43 -10.60
C MET A 1 30.48 26.78 -9.88
N LYS A 2 29.48 27.16 -9.07
CA LYS A 2 29.46 28.42 -8.32
C LYS A 2 30.01 28.21 -6.90
N CYS A 3 30.87 29.12 -6.42
CA CYS A 3 31.42 29.03 -5.07
C CYS A 3 30.37 29.40 -4.02
N ASN A 4 30.10 28.53 -3.05
CA ASN A 4 29.13 28.78 -1.98
C ASN A 4 29.56 29.88 -1.00
N ASN A 5 30.86 30.17 -0.90
CA ASN A 5 31.38 31.18 0.02
C ASN A 5 31.35 32.60 -0.56
N CYS A 6 31.70 32.77 -1.85
CA CYS A 6 31.82 34.11 -2.45
C CYS A 6 30.99 34.33 -3.74
N GLY A 7 30.26 33.30 -4.19
CA GLY A 7 29.41 33.38 -5.38
C GLY A 7 30.14 33.39 -6.73
N ALA A 8 31.47 33.36 -6.75
CA ALA A 8 32.24 33.36 -8.00
C ALA A 8 31.97 32.10 -8.85
N HIS A 9 31.89 32.25 -10.18
CA HIS A 9 31.85 31.13 -11.11
C HIS A 9 33.26 30.56 -11.32
N ASN A 10 33.39 29.24 -11.19
CA ASN A 10 34.63 28.50 -11.35
C ASN A 10 34.43 27.38 -12.37
N LYS A 11 35.51 26.95 -13.04
CA LYS A 11 35.50 25.75 -13.87
C LYS A 11 35.28 24.50 -13.01
N ASP A 12 34.68 23.45 -13.57
CA ASP A 12 34.26 22.27 -12.82
C ASP A 12 35.45 21.39 -12.36
N ASP A 13 36.64 21.57 -12.92
CA ASP A 13 37.88 20.89 -12.52
C ASP A 13 38.63 21.58 -11.37
N ASN A 14 38.26 22.82 -11.02
CA ASN A 14 38.90 23.56 -9.95
C ASN A 14 38.60 22.95 -8.58
N LYS A 15 39.65 22.56 -7.84
CA LYS A 15 39.53 22.05 -6.45
C LYS A 15 39.27 23.15 -5.41
N PHE A 16 39.63 24.40 -5.73
CA PHE A 16 39.48 25.57 -4.88
C PHE A 16 38.97 26.75 -5.70
N CYS A 17 38.27 27.68 -5.06
CA CYS A 17 37.74 28.87 -5.71
C CYS A 17 38.87 29.81 -6.12
N VAL A 18 38.89 30.20 -7.39
CA VAL A 18 39.92 31.09 -7.94
C VAL A 18 39.86 32.50 -7.34
N LYS A 19 38.74 32.88 -6.72
CA LYS A 19 38.54 34.21 -6.14
C LYS A 19 38.84 34.26 -4.64
N CYS A 20 38.37 33.28 -3.85
CA CYS A 20 38.48 33.33 -2.38
C CYS A 20 39.26 32.17 -1.76
N GLY A 21 39.79 31.23 -2.56
CA GLY A 21 40.57 30.09 -2.07
C GLY A 21 39.77 29.01 -1.34
N ALA A 22 38.46 29.18 -1.14
CA ALA A 22 37.61 28.18 -0.49
C ALA A 22 37.54 26.88 -1.32
N LYS A 23 37.59 25.72 -0.67
CA LYS A 23 37.49 24.41 -1.33
C LYS A 23 36.15 24.28 -2.05
N LEU A 24 36.20 23.81 -3.29
CA LEU A 24 35.03 23.58 -4.12
C LEU A 24 34.68 22.09 -4.05
N GLU A 25 33.51 21.77 -3.51
CA GLU A 25 32.99 20.40 -3.46
C GLU A 25 32.19 20.12 -4.73
N LYS A 26 32.65 19.16 -5.52
CA LYS A 26 31.86 18.62 -6.64
C LYS A 26 30.63 17.96 -6.06
N GLN A 27 29.47 18.61 -6.15
CA GLN A 27 28.19 17.95 -5.94
C GLN A 27 28.05 16.90 -7.04
N GLN A 28 28.39 15.66 -6.72
CA GLN A 28 27.89 14.53 -7.49
C GLN A 28 26.37 14.58 -7.33
N ASN A 29 25.67 14.90 -8.41
CA ASN A 29 24.21 14.88 -8.49
C ASN A 29 23.73 13.42 -8.39
N LEU A 30 23.76 12.84 -7.19
CA LEU A 30 22.95 11.68 -6.87
C LEU A 30 21.58 12.24 -6.52
N THR A 31 20.67 12.27 -7.48
CA THR A 31 19.29 12.73 -7.27
C THR A 31 18.39 11.63 -6.73
N SER A 32 18.85 10.38 -6.72
CA SER A 32 18.08 9.21 -6.32
C SER A 32 18.93 8.10 -5.68
N ILE A 33 18.26 7.26 -4.89
CA ILE A 33 18.77 6.06 -4.22
C ILE A 33 17.78 4.91 -4.46
N PHE A 34 18.29 3.73 -4.79
CA PHE A 34 17.45 2.54 -4.93
C PHE A 34 17.27 1.84 -3.59
N CYS A 35 16.05 1.38 -3.32
CA CYS A 35 15.72 0.64 -2.11
C CYS A 35 16.44 -0.73 -2.14
N PRO A 36 17.18 -1.10 -1.08
CA PRO A 36 17.88 -2.39 -1.04
C PRO A 36 16.92 -3.58 -0.92
N GLU A 37 15.72 -3.38 -0.39
CA GLU A 37 14.74 -4.45 -0.16
C GLU A 37 13.87 -4.74 -1.39
N CYS A 38 13.49 -3.71 -2.16
CA CYS A 38 12.54 -3.87 -3.29
C CYS A 38 12.99 -3.24 -4.60
N GLY A 39 14.16 -2.60 -4.65
CA GLY A 39 14.72 -2.01 -5.87
C GLY A 39 14.02 -0.74 -6.36
N THR A 40 13.04 -0.20 -5.64
CA THR A 40 12.35 1.04 -6.05
C THR A 40 13.30 2.23 -5.99
N GLU A 41 13.29 3.07 -7.03
CA GLU A 41 14.00 4.34 -7.03
C GLU A 41 13.33 5.35 -6.09
N ASN A 42 14.10 5.94 -5.19
CA ASN A 42 13.65 6.89 -4.20
C ASN A 42 14.49 8.16 -4.25
N GLN A 43 13.93 9.31 -3.85
CA GLN A 43 14.72 10.53 -3.73
C GLN A 43 15.59 10.48 -2.46
N LEU A 44 16.78 11.08 -2.46
CA LEU A 44 17.69 11.05 -1.28
C LEU A 44 17.09 11.66 -0.01
N LYS A 45 16.05 12.50 -0.11
CA LYS A 45 15.35 13.07 1.05
C LYS A 45 14.41 12.05 1.73
N ASN A 46 14.09 10.95 1.06
CA ASN A 46 13.16 9.97 1.59
C ASN A 46 13.86 9.11 2.64
N LYS A 47 13.34 9.14 3.87
CA LYS A 47 13.84 8.28 4.96
C LYS A 47 13.40 6.82 4.81
N PHE A 48 12.27 6.60 4.14
CA PHE A 48 11.68 5.29 3.90
C PHE A 48 11.35 5.11 2.41
N CYS A 49 11.38 3.88 1.94
CA CYS A 49 11.02 3.52 0.58
C CYS A 49 9.55 3.84 0.31
N ILE A 50 9.26 4.55 -0.79
CA ILE A 50 7.88 4.90 -1.17
C ILE A 50 7.04 3.69 -1.55
N SER A 51 7.67 2.57 -1.89
CA SER A 51 6.96 1.37 -2.35
C SER A 51 6.80 0.35 -1.22
N CYS A 52 7.88 0.00 -0.51
CA CYS A 52 7.82 -1.06 0.51
C CYS A 52 7.97 -0.56 1.96
N GLY A 53 8.17 0.74 2.18
CA GLY A 53 8.29 1.32 3.53
C GLY A 53 9.59 1.03 4.27
N SER A 54 10.52 0.25 3.70
CA SER A 54 11.81 -0.05 4.33
C SER A 54 12.68 1.21 4.51
N GLU A 55 13.47 1.26 5.59
CA GLU A 55 14.32 2.43 5.87
C GLU A 55 15.46 2.53 4.86
N LEU A 56 15.57 3.68 4.21
CA LEU A 56 16.63 3.97 3.25
C LEU A 56 17.83 4.50 4.03
N ASN A 57 18.88 3.68 4.18
CA ASN A 57 20.05 4.04 4.97
C ASN A 57 21.01 4.94 4.16
N ILE A 58 20.73 6.25 4.17
CA ILE A 58 21.46 7.27 3.38
C ILE A 58 22.92 7.47 3.85
N ARG A 59 23.39 6.71 4.86
CA ARG A 59 24.69 6.95 5.51
C ARG A 59 25.86 6.06 5.06
N GLN A 60 25.70 5.14 4.11
CA GLN A 60 26.72 4.12 3.86
C GLN A 60 27.28 4.03 2.44
N ASN A 61 27.35 5.14 1.69
CA ASN A 61 28.07 5.11 0.41
C ASN A 61 29.04 6.28 0.19
N GLN A 62 29.79 6.64 1.25
CA GLN A 62 30.94 7.56 1.13
C GLN A 62 32.29 6.94 1.51
N ASN A 63 32.43 5.63 1.72
CA ASN A 63 33.72 5.06 2.15
C ASN A 63 34.02 3.68 1.54
N ILE A 64 34.37 3.68 0.26
CA ILE A 64 35.37 2.78 -0.34
C ILE A 64 36.05 3.67 -1.39
N GLU A 65 37.10 4.43 -1.08
CA GLU A 65 38.47 4.00 -0.87
C GLU A 65 39.18 5.06 0.00
N ASN A 66 39.99 4.64 0.97
CA ASN A 66 41.29 5.25 1.32
C ASN A 66 41.86 4.53 2.54
N LYS A 67 42.49 3.38 2.29
CA LYS A 67 43.51 2.82 3.17
C LYS A 67 44.84 3.44 2.73
N SER A 68 45.46 4.26 3.58
CA SER A 68 46.90 4.24 3.94
C SER A 68 47.44 5.62 4.39
N ALA A 69 48.34 5.55 5.40
CA ALA A 69 49.24 6.57 5.95
C ALA A 69 48.58 7.74 6.74
N ASP A 70 49.07 8.23 7.87
CA ASP A 70 50.22 7.89 8.70
C ASP A 70 50.05 8.59 10.08
N ILE A 71 50.41 7.87 11.14
CA ILE A 71 51.31 8.24 12.25
C ILE A 71 51.11 9.56 13.08
N HIS A 72 51.05 9.31 14.40
CA HIS A 72 51.40 10.13 15.58
C HIS A 72 50.56 11.36 15.97
N ARG A 73 49.98 11.33 17.19
CA ARG A 73 50.58 11.92 18.42
C ARG A 73 49.80 11.56 19.69
N LYS A 74 50.47 10.90 20.64
CA LYS A 74 50.02 10.64 22.03
C LYS A 74 49.94 11.94 22.83
N LYS A 75 49.01 11.99 23.80
CA LYS A 75 49.11 12.49 25.20
C LYS A 75 47.70 12.44 25.81
N GLN A 76 47.34 11.42 26.60
CA GLN A 76 47.50 11.32 28.06
C GLN A 76 47.24 12.63 28.81
N HIS A 77 46.07 12.74 29.46
CA HIS A 77 45.88 13.39 30.77
C HIS A 77 44.52 12.97 31.40
N LYS A 78 44.59 12.14 32.45
CA LYS A 78 43.79 12.21 33.70
C LYS A 78 44.83 12.46 34.81
N PRO A 79 44.55 13.08 35.98
CA PRO A 79 43.32 12.91 36.77
C PRO A 79 42.85 14.19 37.53
N HIS A 80 41.66 14.17 38.16
CA HIS A 80 41.54 14.54 39.57
C HIS A 80 40.22 14.03 40.18
N ARG A 81 40.35 13.53 41.40
CA ARG A 81 39.36 12.89 42.26
C ARG A 81 38.92 13.91 43.29
N GLN A 82 37.63 14.05 43.58
CA GLN A 82 37.20 14.44 44.92
C GLN A 82 35.81 13.89 45.22
N LYS A 83 35.79 12.91 46.13
CA LYS A 83 34.61 12.45 46.86
C LYS A 83 34.30 13.50 47.94
N ARG A 84 33.02 13.85 48.09
CA ARG A 84 32.47 14.24 49.40
C ARG A 84 31.21 13.41 49.64
N TYR A 85 31.27 12.65 50.73
CA TYR A 85 30.13 12.03 51.38
C TYR A 85 29.28 13.11 52.05
N ALA A 86 27.96 13.04 51.90
CA ALA A 86 27.03 13.65 52.85
C ALA A 86 26.02 12.57 53.26
N LYS A 87 25.95 12.37 54.57
CA LYS A 87 25.21 11.38 55.33
C LYS A 87 23.90 12.03 55.80
N GLY A 88 22.75 11.43 55.48
CA GLY A 88 21.45 11.76 56.07
C GLY A 88 20.56 10.54 55.94
N LYS A 89 20.58 9.63 56.93
CA LYS A 89 19.57 9.48 57.99
C LYS A 89 18.14 9.34 57.43
N ASN A 90 17.73 8.07 57.31
CA ASN A 90 16.34 7.65 57.17
C ASN A 90 15.52 8.16 58.36
N PHE A 91 14.38 8.79 58.08
CA PHE A 91 13.35 9.09 59.06
C PHE A 91 12.08 8.32 58.71
N SER A 92 11.55 7.66 59.71
CA SER A 92 10.48 6.66 59.74
C SER A 92 9.15 7.19 59.22
N LEU A 93 8.59 6.52 58.19
CA LEU A 93 7.21 6.72 57.75
C LEU A 93 6.58 5.39 57.31
N ILE A 94 6.87 4.31 58.05
CA ILE A 94 6.36 2.95 57.75
C ILE A 94 5.91 2.23 59.03
N GLU A 95 5.08 2.86 59.85
CA GLU A 95 4.40 2.14 60.95
C GLU A 95 2.86 2.19 60.94
N ASP A 96 2.20 2.85 59.98
CA ASP A 96 0.71 2.90 59.97
C ASP A 96 0.01 2.04 58.88
N ILE A 97 0.73 1.29 58.05
CA ILE A 97 0.12 0.54 56.92
C ILE A 97 -0.33 -0.88 57.30
N LYS A 98 0.00 -1.39 58.50
CA LYS A 98 -0.35 -2.77 58.88
C LYS A 98 -1.75 -2.98 59.46
N LYS A 99 -2.53 -1.93 59.75
CA LYS A 99 -3.84 -2.06 60.41
C LYS A 99 -5.07 -2.13 59.49
N HIS A 100 -4.93 -1.89 58.18
CA HIS A 100 -6.08 -1.85 57.23
C HIS A 100 -6.08 -2.89 56.10
N LYS A 101 -5.12 -3.83 56.07
CA LYS A 101 -5.11 -4.89 55.05
C LYS A 101 -6.34 -5.81 55.12
N VAL A 102 -6.90 -6.03 56.31
CA VAL A 102 -8.06 -6.92 56.48
C VAL A 102 -9.37 -6.23 56.07
N THR A 103 -9.52 -4.93 56.33
CA THR A 103 -10.76 -4.21 55.99
C THR A 103 -10.91 -3.94 54.49
N SER A 104 -9.79 -3.72 53.78
CA SER A 104 -9.82 -3.49 52.33
C SER A 104 -10.15 -4.76 51.53
N ALA A 105 -9.70 -5.93 51.98
CA ALA A 105 -10.00 -7.20 51.32
C ALA A 105 -11.49 -7.57 51.42
N VAL A 106 -12.13 -7.33 52.58
CA VAL A 106 -13.56 -7.64 52.78
C VAL A 106 -14.45 -6.74 51.93
N VAL A 107 -14.12 -5.45 51.79
CA VAL A 107 -14.88 -4.51 50.94
C VAL A 107 -14.78 -4.89 49.45
N ILE A 108 -13.61 -5.34 48.99
CA ILE A 108 -13.42 -5.78 47.60
C ILE A 108 -14.21 -7.07 47.31
N ILE A 109 -14.27 -8.01 48.27
CA ILE A 109 -15.05 -9.25 48.13
C ILE A 109 -16.55 -8.94 48.09
N ILE A 110 -17.03 -8.04 48.95
CA ILE A 110 -18.45 -7.64 48.98
C ILE A 110 -18.83 -6.88 47.71
N ALA A 111 -17.99 -5.94 47.25
CA ALA A 111 -18.22 -5.21 46.00
C ALA A 111 -18.19 -6.15 44.78
N GLY A 112 -17.29 -7.12 44.75
CA GLY A 112 -17.23 -8.15 43.71
C GLY A 112 -18.45 -9.07 43.71
N TYR A 113 -18.95 -9.46 44.89
CA TYR A 113 -20.18 -10.26 45.01
C TYR A 113 -21.42 -9.49 44.54
N LEU A 114 -21.52 -8.20 44.86
CA LEU A 114 -22.61 -7.34 44.38
C LEU A 114 -22.54 -7.12 42.86
N LEU A 115 -21.35 -6.98 42.29
CA LEU A 115 -21.16 -6.90 40.83
C LEU A 115 -21.47 -8.24 40.13
N PHE A 116 -21.20 -9.38 40.77
CA PHE A 116 -21.53 -10.70 40.24
C PHE A 116 -23.04 -10.94 40.13
N GLN A 117 -23.84 -10.38 41.04
CA GLN A 117 -25.30 -10.46 40.99
C GLN A 117 -25.92 -9.64 39.83
N PHE A 118 -25.14 -8.79 39.16
CA PHE A 118 -25.57 -7.97 38.02
C PHE A 118 -25.07 -8.47 36.65
N ILE A 119 -24.53 -9.69 36.57
CA ILE A 119 -24.15 -10.28 35.28
C ILE A 119 -25.40 -10.84 34.58
N PRO A 120 -25.85 -10.28 33.43
CA PRO A 120 -26.95 -10.84 32.67
C PRO A 120 -26.55 -12.20 32.07
N GLN A 121 -27.34 -13.23 32.36
CA GLN A 121 -27.15 -14.57 31.83
C GLN A 121 -27.57 -14.60 30.36
N GLU A 122 -26.62 -14.79 29.45
CA GLU A 122 -26.90 -15.15 28.06
C GLU A 122 -27.56 -16.54 27.97
N PRO A 123 -28.56 -16.75 27.10
CA PRO A 123 -29.26 -18.02 26.97
C PRO A 123 -28.36 -19.09 26.34
N LYS A 124 -28.29 -20.26 27.00
CA LYS A 124 -27.56 -21.44 26.48
C LYS A 124 -28.34 -22.06 25.32
N VAL A 125 -27.87 -21.86 24.10
CA VAL A 125 -28.31 -22.62 22.91
C VAL A 125 -27.56 -23.95 22.89
N ASN A 126 -28.29 -25.04 23.08
CA ASN A 126 -27.79 -26.40 22.90
C ASN A 126 -27.75 -26.75 21.41
N THR A 127 -26.58 -27.14 20.90
CA THR A 127 -26.46 -27.78 19.58
C THR A 127 -25.67 -29.07 19.71
N ASN A 128 -26.41 -30.19 19.66
CA ASN A 128 -25.83 -31.49 19.33
C ASN A 128 -25.83 -31.60 17.80
N VAL A 129 -24.69 -31.39 17.15
CA VAL A 129 -24.49 -31.85 15.77
C VAL A 129 -23.10 -32.47 15.65
N SER A 130 -23.12 -33.75 15.31
CA SER A 130 -21.97 -34.61 15.11
C SER A 130 -21.11 -34.12 13.95
N SER A 131 -19.81 -33.98 14.22
CA SER A 131 -18.80 -33.50 13.30
C SER A 131 -18.31 -34.62 12.39
N ARG A 132 -18.46 -34.43 11.08
CA ARG A 132 -17.53 -34.99 10.09
C ARG A 132 -17.54 -34.20 8.79
N PHE A 133 -16.71 -33.16 8.70
CA PHE A 133 -16.12 -32.74 7.42
C PHE A 133 -14.71 -32.17 7.67
N GLN A 134 -13.81 -32.55 6.77
CA GLN A 134 -12.37 -32.45 6.88
C GLN A 134 -11.85 -31.02 6.79
N GLN A 135 -10.74 -30.78 7.46
CA GLN A 135 -10.00 -29.52 7.53
C GLN A 135 -9.49 -29.08 6.16
N THR A 136 -9.81 -27.83 5.78
CA THR A 136 -8.95 -26.99 4.94
C THR A 136 -8.71 -25.68 5.68
N ASN A 137 -7.44 -25.32 5.87
CA ASN A 137 -7.02 -24.11 6.57
C ASN A 137 -7.32 -22.89 5.69
N ILE A 138 -8.45 -22.23 5.94
CA ILE A 138 -8.73 -20.85 5.49
C ILE A 138 -9.38 -20.14 6.69
N PRO A 139 -8.82 -19.02 7.20
CA PRO A 139 -9.48 -18.24 8.24
C PRO A 139 -10.60 -17.42 7.59
N VAL A 140 -11.75 -18.05 7.34
CA VAL A 140 -12.97 -17.33 6.96
C VAL A 140 -13.53 -16.70 8.22
N ASN A 141 -13.59 -15.37 8.26
CA ASN A 141 -14.21 -14.57 9.31
C ASN A 141 -15.74 -14.74 9.27
N ARG A 142 -16.22 -15.95 9.63
CA ARG A 142 -17.59 -16.43 9.39
C ARG A 142 -18.63 -15.89 10.40
N GLY A 143 -18.30 -14.84 11.15
CA GLY A 143 -19.11 -14.34 12.27
C GLY A 143 -19.74 -12.96 12.09
N ASN A 144 -19.23 -12.10 11.19
CA ASN A 144 -19.71 -10.72 11.07
C ASN A 144 -20.47 -10.49 9.75
N THR A 145 -21.80 -10.63 9.80
CA THR A 145 -22.68 -10.47 8.64
C THR A 145 -22.62 -9.07 8.03
N LYS A 146 -22.42 -8.02 8.84
CA LYS A 146 -22.31 -6.63 8.36
C LYS A 146 -20.98 -6.35 7.67
N LEU A 147 -19.87 -6.92 8.19
CA LEU A 147 -18.57 -6.85 7.52
C LEU A 147 -18.66 -7.45 6.12
N ASN A 148 -19.24 -8.64 6.01
CA ASN A 148 -19.37 -9.34 4.73
C ASN A 148 -20.29 -8.58 3.77
N GLU A 149 -21.41 -8.03 4.28
CA GLU A 149 -22.29 -7.16 3.49
C GLU A 149 -21.53 -5.99 2.87
N ILE A 150 -20.73 -5.27 3.66
CA ILE A 150 -19.93 -4.14 3.17
C ILE A 150 -18.83 -4.62 2.23
N ALA A 151 -18.04 -5.60 2.65
CA ALA A 151 -16.90 -6.10 1.89
C ALA A 151 -17.32 -6.71 0.53
N SER A 152 -18.49 -7.31 0.44
CA SER A 152 -19.02 -7.87 -0.81
C SER A 152 -19.26 -6.80 -1.89
N LYS A 153 -19.37 -5.51 -1.50
CA LYS A 153 -19.53 -4.39 -2.43
C LYS A 153 -18.24 -4.00 -3.14
N PHE A 154 -17.10 -4.53 -2.71
CA PHE A 154 -15.78 -4.14 -3.20
C PHE A 154 -15.06 -5.30 -3.89
N VAL A 155 -14.23 -4.96 -4.86
CA VAL A 155 -13.12 -5.80 -5.30
C VAL A 155 -11.92 -5.48 -4.45
N CYS A 156 -11.11 -6.49 -4.13
CA CYS A 156 -9.91 -6.27 -3.33
C CYS A 156 -8.93 -5.34 -4.06
N SER A 157 -8.49 -4.29 -3.37
CA SER A 157 -7.64 -3.25 -3.96
C SER A 157 -6.18 -3.67 -4.16
N CYS A 158 -5.82 -4.89 -3.77
CA CYS A 158 -4.44 -5.36 -3.72
C CYS A 158 -3.75 -5.49 -5.09
N GLY A 159 -4.52 -5.57 -6.18
CA GLY A 159 -4.02 -5.65 -7.56
C GLY A 159 -3.37 -6.97 -7.96
N THR A 160 -3.05 -7.86 -7.03
CA THR A 160 -2.37 -9.16 -7.28
C THR A 160 -3.24 -10.38 -6.97
N CYS A 161 -4.39 -10.16 -6.35
CA CYS A 161 -5.35 -11.18 -5.90
C CYS A 161 -6.38 -11.54 -6.97
N GLY A 162 -6.19 -11.15 -8.23
CA GLY A 162 -7.06 -11.55 -9.34
C GLY A 162 -8.50 -11.02 -9.25
N GLU A 163 -8.67 -9.76 -8.81
CA GLU A 163 -9.97 -9.09 -8.70
C GLU A 163 -11.01 -9.84 -7.81
N LEU A 164 -10.52 -10.62 -6.84
CA LEU A 164 -11.40 -11.28 -5.87
C LEU A 164 -12.26 -10.25 -5.12
N SER A 165 -13.48 -10.67 -4.78
CA SER A 165 -14.35 -9.93 -3.87
C SER A 165 -13.60 -9.68 -2.57
N LEU A 166 -13.65 -8.45 -2.05
CA LEU A 166 -12.99 -8.13 -0.78
C LEU A 166 -13.50 -9.04 0.35
N GLU A 167 -14.78 -9.43 0.32
CA GLU A 167 -15.38 -10.40 1.26
C GLU A 167 -14.62 -11.72 1.34
N THR A 168 -14.18 -12.26 0.21
CA THR A 168 -13.56 -13.59 0.11
C THR A 168 -12.05 -13.54 0.02
N CYS A 169 -11.48 -12.35 -0.14
CA CYS A 169 -10.05 -12.16 -0.26
C CYS A 169 -9.38 -12.19 1.12
N GLY A 170 -8.34 -13.01 1.26
CA GLY A 170 -7.53 -13.12 2.48
C GLY A 170 -6.10 -12.61 2.29
N CYS A 171 -5.88 -11.66 1.37
CA CYS A 171 -4.55 -11.05 1.20
C CYS A 171 -4.30 -9.99 2.29
N PRO A 172 -3.04 -9.60 2.55
CA PRO A 172 -2.74 -8.59 3.56
C PRO A 172 -3.50 -7.27 3.39
N THR A 173 -3.67 -6.81 2.16
CA THR A 173 -4.48 -5.61 1.86
C THR A 173 -5.95 -5.81 2.24
N ALA A 174 -6.53 -6.98 1.94
CA ALA A 174 -7.90 -7.29 2.32
C ALA A 174 -8.06 -7.35 3.84
N GLU A 175 -7.08 -7.90 4.57
CA GLU A 175 -7.08 -7.91 6.03
C GLU A 175 -7.06 -6.49 6.62
N GLU A 176 -6.25 -5.58 6.04
CA GLU A 176 -6.24 -4.17 6.43
C GLU A 176 -7.57 -3.46 6.15
N GLU A 177 -8.17 -3.71 4.98
CA GLU A 177 -9.47 -3.18 4.61
C GLU A 177 -10.58 -3.70 5.54
N HIS A 178 -10.58 -4.99 5.86
CA HIS A 178 -11.50 -5.60 6.83
C HIS A 178 -11.32 -5.01 8.24
N ALA A 179 -10.08 -4.78 8.67
CA ALA A 179 -9.79 -4.18 9.97
C ALA A 179 -10.35 -2.74 10.06
N LEU A 180 -10.26 -1.97 8.96
CA LEU A 180 -10.88 -0.65 8.89
C LEU A 180 -12.40 -0.73 8.98
N ILE A 181 -13.04 -1.61 8.21
CA ILE A 181 -14.49 -1.80 8.22
C ILE A 181 -14.97 -2.18 9.63
N ASN A 182 -14.30 -3.13 10.28
CA ASN A 182 -14.62 -3.53 11.65
C ASN A 182 -14.45 -2.37 12.65
N THR A 183 -13.41 -1.56 12.48
CA THR A 183 -13.21 -0.37 13.32
C THR A 183 -14.38 0.61 13.18
N MET A 184 -14.82 0.90 11.95
CA MET A 184 -15.96 1.80 11.73
C MET A 184 -17.29 1.21 12.21
N LEU A 185 -17.50 -0.10 12.05
CA LEU A 185 -18.65 -0.81 12.62
C LEU A 185 -18.68 -0.70 14.15
N SER A 186 -17.53 -0.81 14.82
CA SER A 186 -17.44 -0.65 16.28
C SER A 186 -17.72 0.78 16.76
N GLN A 187 -17.59 1.75 15.87
CA GLN A 187 -17.92 3.16 16.10
C GLN A 187 -19.39 3.50 15.78
N ASN A 188 -20.23 2.49 15.47
CA ASN A 188 -21.63 2.63 15.09
C ASN A 188 -21.87 3.48 13.84
N LEU A 189 -20.90 3.56 12.91
CA LEU A 189 -21.14 4.18 11.60
C LEU A 189 -22.16 3.34 10.82
N SER A 190 -22.98 4.01 10.01
CA SER A 190 -23.90 3.34 9.11
C SER A 190 -23.17 2.62 7.97
N VAL A 191 -23.82 1.61 7.39
CA VAL A 191 -23.28 0.86 6.24
C VAL A 191 -22.88 1.80 5.11
N ASP A 192 -23.70 2.82 4.81
CA ASP A 192 -23.44 3.76 3.71
C ASP A 192 -22.25 4.67 3.98
N GLU A 193 -22.09 5.17 5.21
CA GLU A 193 -20.91 5.96 5.59
C GLU A 193 -19.63 5.14 5.46
N ILE A 194 -19.67 3.86 5.85
CA ILE A 194 -18.53 2.96 5.76
C ILE A 194 -18.19 2.68 4.29
N VAL A 195 -19.18 2.38 3.45
CA VAL A 195 -18.96 2.14 2.02
C VAL A 195 -18.31 3.36 1.37
N VAL A 196 -18.80 4.57 1.65
CA VAL A 196 -18.19 5.81 1.12
C VAL A 196 -16.75 5.98 1.62
N ALA A 197 -16.49 5.74 2.91
CA ALA A 197 -15.16 5.89 3.48
C ALA A 197 -14.15 4.88 2.90
N VAL A 198 -14.55 3.62 2.75
CA VAL A 198 -13.72 2.56 2.16
C VAL A 198 -13.44 2.86 0.69
N ALA A 199 -14.45 3.24 -0.09
CA ALA A 199 -14.27 3.60 -1.50
C ALA A 199 -13.36 4.81 -1.70
N ASN A 200 -13.48 5.84 -0.86
CA ASN A 200 -12.61 7.01 -0.96
C ASN A 200 -11.15 6.68 -0.60
N LYS A 201 -10.95 5.80 0.40
CA LYS A 201 -9.62 5.40 0.86
C LYS A 201 -8.94 4.40 -0.09
N TYR A 202 -9.63 3.35 -0.48
CA TYR A 202 -9.07 2.21 -1.23
C TYR A 202 -9.58 2.10 -2.66
N GLY A 203 -10.81 2.55 -2.95
CA GLY A 203 -11.43 2.45 -4.27
C GLY A 203 -12.18 1.14 -4.48
N TRP A 204 -12.18 0.68 -5.73
CA TRP A 204 -12.67 -0.63 -6.15
C TRP A 204 -14.12 -0.98 -5.76
N LEU A 205 -14.98 0.02 -5.60
CA LEU A 205 -16.42 -0.21 -5.41
C LEU A 205 -17.01 -0.84 -6.67
N LYS A 206 -17.69 -1.98 -6.57
CA LYS A 206 -18.28 -2.62 -7.75
C LYS A 206 -19.36 -1.73 -8.36
N SER A 207 -19.37 -1.63 -9.69
CA SER A 207 -20.20 -0.68 -10.43
C SER A 207 -21.70 -0.85 -10.22
N GLU A 208 -22.19 -2.05 -9.89
CA GLU A 208 -23.60 -2.28 -9.56
C GLU A 208 -24.07 -1.48 -8.34
N TYR A 209 -23.17 -1.10 -7.43
CA TYR A 209 -23.50 -0.28 -6.25
C TYR A 209 -23.37 1.23 -6.51
N TYR A 210 -22.64 1.65 -7.55
CA TYR A 210 -22.39 3.06 -7.83
C TYR A 210 -23.65 3.94 -7.95
N PRO A 211 -24.78 3.50 -8.52
CA PRO A 211 -26.00 4.31 -8.56
C PRO A 211 -26.51 4.78 -7.19
N GLN A 212 -26.20 4.04 -6.12
CA GLN A 212 -26.56 4.39 -4.74
C GLN A 212 -25.54 5.33 -4.08
N TYR A 213 -24.31 5.41 -4.62
CA TYR A 213 -23.18 6.13 -4.04
C TYR A 213 -22.55 7.14 -5.03
N LYS A 214 -23.38 7.94 -5.73
CA LYS A 214 -22.93 8.90 -6.76
C LYS A 214 -21.95 9.98 -6.26
N GLN A 215 -21.82 10.15 -4.94
CA GLN A 215 -20.84 11.04 -4.32
C GLN A 215 -19.40 10.52 -4.39
N ILE A 216 -19.21 9.24 -4.70
CA ILE A 216 -17.89 8.64 -4.87
C ILE A 216 -17.38 8.98 -6.26
N ASP A 217 -16.12 9.41 -6.37
CA ASP A 217 -15.50 9.69 -7.67
C ASP A 217 -15.50 8.43 -8.55
N LYS A 218 -15.86 8.59 -9.84
CA LYS A 218 -15.97 7.46 -10.78
C LYS A 218 -14.66 6.67 -10.93
N SER A 219 -13.50 7.28 -10.67
CA SER A 219 -12.18 6.63 -10.63
C SER A 219 -12.02 5.62 -9.49
N LYS A 220 -12.89 5.65 -8.48
CA LYS A 220 -12.91 4.73 -7.33
C LYS A 220 -13.87 3.55 -7.53
N VAL A 221 -14.47 3.43 -8.71
CA VAL A 221 -15.45 2.40 -9.05
C VAL A 221 -14.81 1.37 -9.99
N TRP A 222 -14.97 0.11 -9.65
CA TRP A 222 -14.59 -1.03 -10.47
C TRP A 222 -15.76 -1.43 -11.38
N PHE A 223 -15.55 -1.34 -12.69
CA PHE A 223 -16.56 -1.63 -13.73
C PHE A 223 -16.47 -3.06 -14.31
N GLY A 224 -15.69 -3.94 -13.68
CA GLY A 224 -15.60 -5.33 -14.10
C GLY A 224 -14.46 -5.64 -15.06
N GLY A 225 -13.85 -6.81 -14.87
CA GLY A 225 -13.01 -7.53 -15.82
C GLY A 225 -13.62 -8.88 -16.17
N THR A 226 -14.85 -8.93 -16.71
CA THR A 226 -15.39 -10.16 -17.35
C THR A 226 -16.51 -9.80 -18.32
N SER A 227 -16.34 -10.22 -19.58
CA SER A 227 -17.40 -10.36 -20.57
C SER A 227 -18.46 -11.32 -20.04
N GLN A 228 -19.70 -10.86 -19.86
CA GLN A 228 -20.84 -11.76 -19.98
C GLN A 228 -21.04 -12.03 -21.47
N THR A 229 -20.64 -13.23 -21.88
CA THR A 229 -21.20 -13.90 -23.05
C THR A 229 -22.72 -13.95 -22.91
N LEU A 230 -23.44 -13.07 -23.60
CA LEU A 230 -24.74 -13.41 -24.15
C LEU A 230 -24.52 -13.94 -25.56
N SER A 231 -24.20 -15.23 -25.64
CA SER A 231 -24.61 -16.01 -26.80
C SER A 231 -26.13 -16.13 -26.74
N ASN A 232 -26.83 -15.36 -27.57
CA ASN A 232 -28.10 -15.83 -28.10
C ASN A 232 -28.18 -15.53 -29.59
N THR A 233 -28.12 -16.63 -30.32
CA THR A 233 -28.29 -16.80 -31.75
C THR A 233 -29.64 -16.26 -32.20
N LYS A 234 -29.65 -15.31 -33.13
CA LYS A 234 -30.43 -15.33 -34.39
C LYS A 234 -30.16 -14.04 -35.16
N GLY A 235 -29.93 -14.21 -36.46
CA GLY A 235 -29.39 -13.18 -37.32
C GLY A 235 -30.23 -11.91 -37.41
N ASN A 236 -29.55 -10.84 -37.82
CA ASN A 236 -29.80 -10.26 -39.12
C ASN A 236 -28.56 -9.50 -39.57
N ASN A 237 -28.19 -9.76 -40.83
CA ASN A 237 -27.36 -8.85 -41.61
C ASN A 237 -28.02 -7.47 -41.58
N LEU A 238 -27.33 -6.50 -40.99
CA LEU A 238 -27.47 -5.10 -41.36
C LEU A 238 -26.05 -4.57 -41.58
N VAL A 239 -25.68 -4.58 -42.85
CA VAL A 239 -24.68 -3.68 -43.41
C VAL A 239 -25.08 -2.26 -42.99
N SER A 240 -24.24 -1.64 -42.17
CA SER A 240 -24.21 -0.19 -42.04
C SER A 240 -22.79 0.26 -42.31
N ASN A 241 -22.58 0.56 -43.59
CA ASN A 241 -21.50 1.40 -44.06
C ASN A 241 -21.72 2.80 -43.44
N GLY A 242 -20.79 3.24 -42.61
CA GLY A 242 -20.90 4.52 -41.90
C GLY A 242 -19.67 4.78 -41.05
N ASN A 243 -18.67 5.43 -41.66
CA ASN A 243 -17.57 6.07 -40.96
C ASN A 243 -18.12 7.06 -39.92
N VAL A 244 -18.22 6.62 -38.68
CA VAL A 244 -18.12 7.48 -37.50
C VAL A 244 -17.09 6.79 -36.62
N SER A 245 -15.86 7.29 -36.70
CA SER A 245 -14.75 6.93 -35.85
C SER A 245 -15.11 7.31 -34.41
N ASN A 246 -15.83 6.42 -33.73
CA ASN A 246 -16.15 6.57 -32.32
C ASN A 246 -14.84 6.54 -31.52
N ILE A 247 -14.66 7.57 -30.71
CA ILE A 247 -13.58 7.66 -29.73
C ILE A 247 -13.65 6.42 -28.84
N ALA A 248 -12.50 5.81 -28.56
CA ALA A 248 -12.39 4.63 -27.72
C ALA A 248 -12.90 4.95 -26.33
N THR A 249 -13.73 4.06 -25.80
CA THR A 249 -14.25 4.14 -24.45
C THR A 249 -13.73 2.96 -23.63
N LEU A 250 -14.04 2.94 -22.35
CA LEU A 250 -13.69 1.81 -21.49
C LEU A 250 -14.29 0.48 -21.98
N ALA A 251 -15.41 0.52 -22.73
CA ALA A 251 -15.99 -0.67 -23.34
C ALA A 251 -15.06 -1.30 -24.40
N ASP A 252 -14.19 -0.51 -25.02
CA ASP A 252 -13.22 -0.95 -26.03
C ASP A 252 -11.91 -1.45 -25.40
N ARG A 253 -11.73 -1.28 -24.09
CA ARG A 253 -10.49 -1.65 -23.39
C ARG A 253 -10.12 -3.12 -23.61
N TYR A 254 -11.09 -4.02 -23.42
CA TYR A 254 -10.84 -5.45 -23.55
C TYR A 254 -10.55 -5.85 -25.01
N THR A 255 -11.26 -5.26 -25.97
CA THR A 255 -11.05 -5.53 -27.39
C THR A 255 -9.69 -5.00 -27.87
N ILE A 256 -9.20 -3.89 -27.33
CA ILE A 256 -7.85 -3.37 -27.58
C ILE A 256 -6.79 -4.29 -26.96
N ILE A 257 -6.92 -4.65 -25.68
CA ILE A 257 -5.92 -5.49 -24.97
C ILE A 257 -5.73 -6.84 -25.64
N THR A 258 -6.81 -7.48 -26.10
CA THR A 258 -6.77 -8.82 -26.73
C THR A 258 -6.06 -8.85 -28.09
N GLN A 259 -5.74 -7.68 -28.67
CA GLN A 259 -4.92 -7.56 -29.88
C GLN A 259 -3.43 -7.78 -29.63
N PHE A 260 -3.00 -7.91 -28.38
CA PHE A 260 -1.58 -7.95 -28.02
C PHE A 260 -1.20 -9.21 -27.25
N GLU A 261 0.00 -9.68 -27.52
CA GLU A 261 0.77 -10.51 -26.60
C GLU A 261 1.56 -9.62 -25.62
N CYS A 262 1.89 -10.16 -24.44
CA CYS A 262 2.70 -9.48 -23.45
C CYS A 262 4.13 -9.28 -23.99
N PRO A 263 4.60 -8.03 -24.18
CA PRO A 263 5.89 -7.78 -24.83
C PRO A 263 7.09 -7.91 -23.87
N CYS A 264 6.88 -8.35 -22.62
CA CYS A 264 7.94 -8.50 -21.61
C CYS A 264 9.05 -9.47 -22.05
N GLY A 265 8.73 -10.49 -22.87
CA GLY A 265 9.64 -11.57 -23.26
C GLY A 265 10.11 -12.48 -22.10
N GLN A 266 9.56 -12.31 -20.90
CA GLN A 266 9.99 -12.95 -19.65
C GLN A 266 8.86 -13.71 -18.95
N CYS A 267 7.69 -13.81 -19.59
CA CYS A 267 6.46 -14.28 -18.96
C CYS A 267 5.94 -15.51 -19.72
N ASP A 268 5.53 -16.55 -18.98
CA ASP A 268 4.94 -17.76 -19.59
C ASP A 268 3.54 -17.48 -20.15
N ILE A 269 2.85 -16.49 -19.60
CA ILE A 269 1.55 -16.02 -20.10
C ILE A 269 1.79 -15.04 -21.25
N LYS A 270 1.54 -15.52 -22.47
CA LYS A 270 1.68 -14.72 -23.70
C LYS A 270 0.56 -13.74 -23.89
N GLU A 271 -0.66 -14.11 -23.51
CA GLU A 271 -1.85 -13.27 -23.71
C GLU A 271 -1.79 -12.01 -22.84
N LEU A 272 -1.80 -10.82 -23.44
CA LEU A 272 -1.73 -9.58 -22.66
C LEU A 272 -2.95 -9.45 -21.73
N SER A 273 -4.14 -9.88 -22.18
CA SER A 273 -5.36 -9.91 -21.36
C SER A 273 -5.18 -10.71 -20.07
N GLU A 274 -4.43 -11.81 -20.14
CA GLU A 274 -4.26 -12.77 -19.05
C GLU A 274 -2.98 -12.52 -18.22
N CYS A 275 -2.00 -11.81 -18.79
CA CYS A 275 -0.74 -11.53 -18.13
C CYS A 275 -0.84 -10.32 -17.19
N ASN A 276 -0.25 -10.40 -15.99
CA ASN A 276 -0.23 -9.33 -14.99
C ASN A 276 1.21 -9.05 -14.48
N CYS A 277 2.22 -9.24 -15.32
CA CYS A 277 3.60 -9.06 -14.94
C CYS A 277 4.00 -7.58 -14.72
N THR A 278 4.97 -7.38 -13.84
CA THR A 278 5.55 -6.08 -13.46
C THR A 278 6.91 -5.81 -14.12
N HIS A 279 7.34 -6.68 -15.04
CA HIS A 279 8.60 -6.50 -15.76
C HIS A 279 8.60 -5.19 -16.56
N PRO A 280 9.77 -4.62 -16.90
CA PRO A 280 9.85 -3.51 -17.84
C PRO A 280 9.16 -3.87 -19.17
N LYS A 281 8.30 -2.98 -19.69
CA LYS A 281 7.43 -3.27 -20.85
C LYS A 281 6.47 -4.46 -20.62
N GLY A 282 6.15 -4.73 -19.36
CA GLY A 282 5.27 -5.81 -18.93
C GLY A 282 3.79 -5.44 -19.00
N ALA A 283 2.95 -6.41 -18.67
CA ALA A 283 1.51 -6.32 -18.87
C ALA A 283 0.85 -5.18 -18.09
N ILE A 284 1.28 -4.92 -16.85
CA ILE A 284 0.74 -3.82 -16.06
C ILE A 284 1.04 -2.47 -16.72
N GLU A 285 2.27 -2.29 -17.20
CA GLU A 285 2.69 -1.06 -17.88
C GLU A 285 1.89 -0.84 -19.18
N VAL A 286 1.75 -1.89 -20.00
CA VAL A 286 1.03 -1.81 -21.28
C VAL A 286 -0.47 -1.58 -21.06
N LYS A 287 -1.11 -2.29 -20.13
CA LYS A 287 -2.53 -2.10 -19.79
C LYS A 287 -2.77 -0.69 -19.23
N GLY A 288 -1.89 -0.20 -18.37
CA GLY A 288 -1.98 1.16 -17.83
C GLY A 288 -1.82 2.24 -18.90
N TYR A 289 -0.96 2.02 -19.90
CA TYR A 289 -0.86 2.94 -21.04
C TYR A 289 -2.11 2.93 -21.92
N ILE A 290 -2.74 1.77 -22.15
CA ILE A 290 -4.04 1.69 -22.84
C ILE A 290 -5.11 2.47 -22.06
N ASP A 291 -5.16 2.29 -20.74
CA ASP A 291 -6.10 3.00 -19.87
C ASP A 291 -5.92 4.52 -19.92
N GLN A 292 -4.66 4.98 -19.94
CA GLN A 292 -4.34 6.39 -20.12
C GLN A 292 -4.86 6.93 -21.46
N LEU A 293 -4.61 6.23 -22.57
CA LEU A 293 -5.05 6.66 -23.91
C LEU A 293 -6.58 6.67 -24.06
N ILE A 294 -7.29 5.75 -23.41
CA ILE A 294 -8.75 5.77 -23.36
C ILE A 294 -9.25 6.96 -22.53
N ALA A 295 -8.59 7.26 -21.41
CA ALA A 295 -8.96 8.37 -20.52
C ALA A 295 -8.72 9.75 -21.16
N GLU A 296 -7.73 9.88 -22.05
CA GLU A 296 -7.47 11.10 -22.84
C GLU A 296 -8.63 11.43 -23.80
N ASN A 297 -9.48 10.44 -24.15
CA ASN A 297 -10.74 10.60 -24.89
C ASN A 297 -10.61 11.37 -26.22
N ASP A 298 -9.52 11.14 -26.94
CA ASP A 298 -9.18 11.78 -28.21
C ASP A 298 -8.90 10.77 -29.35
N LEU A 299 -8.75 9.48 -29.01
CA LEU A 299 -8.31 8.44 -29.93
C LEU A 299 -9.36 7.35 -30.11
N THR A 300 -9.49 6.84 -31.33
CA THR A 300 -10.26 5.62 -31.64
C THR A 300 -9.51 4.37 -31.19
N ALA A 301 -10.22 3.24 -31.04
CA ALA A 301 -9.61 1.97 -30.65
C ALA A 301 -8.45 1.56 -31.59
N SER A 302 -8.62 1.78 -32.90
CA SER A 302 -7.58 1.51 -33.90
C SER A 302 -6.32 2.37 -33.70
N GLN A 303 -6.50 3.67 -33.41
CA GLN A 303 -5.37 4.57 -33.13
C GLN A 303 -4.65 4.22 -31.83
N ILE A 304 -5.39 3.77 -30.82
CA ILE A 304 -4.79 3.26 -29.57
C ILE A 304 -3.96 2.01 -29.85
N ILE A 305 -4.51 1.04 -30.60
CA ILE A 305 -3.78 -0.17 -31.01
C ILE A 305 -2.47 0.21 -31.72
N GLU A 306 -2.50 1.16 -32.65
CA GLU A 306 -1.29 1.58 -33.36
C GLU A 306 -0.26 2.25 -32.44
N LYS A 307 -0.69 3.13 -31.53
CA LYS A 307 0.18 3.77 -30.54
C LYS A 307 0.81 2.75 -29.58
N VAL A 308 0.05 1.76 -29.13
CA VAL A 308 0.54 0.70 -28.24
C VAL A 308 1.55 -0.17 -28.98
N ASN A 309 1.24 -0.60 -30.21
CA ASN A 309 2.15 -1.39 -31.02
C ASN A 309 3.45 -0.64 -31.35
N THR A 310 3.37 0.65 -31.65
CA THR A 310 4.56 1.48 -31.91
C THR A 310 5.46 1.59 -30.68
N LYS A 311 4.87 1.68 -29.48
CA LYS A 311 5.62 1.87 -28.23
C LYS A 311 6.17 0.57 -27.65
N TYR A 312 5.38 -0.51 -27.69
CA TYR A 312 5.67 -1.77 -27.00
C TYR A 312 5.77 -2.99 -27.92
N GLY A 313 5.25 -2.92 -29.14
CA GLY A 313 5.13 -4.07 -30.04
C GLY A 313 4.04 -5.05 -29.59
N GLY A 314 4.24 -6.33 -29.89
CA GLY A 314 3.40 -7.42 -29.40
C GLY A 314 2.01 -7.54 -30.05
N ARG A 315 1.69 -6.72 -31.06
CA ARG A 315 0.41 -6.86 -31.78
C ARG A 315 0.37 -8.20 -32.50
N LYS A 316 -0.72 -8.93 -32.32
CA LYS A 316 -1.01 -10.17 -33.04
C LYS A 316 -1.32 -9.84 -34.50
N ILE A 317 -0.74 -10.61 -35.42
CA ILE A 317 -0.94 -10.49 -36.87
C ILE A 317 -2.05 -11.44 -37.30
#